data_AF-A0A225A821-F1
#
_entry.id   AF-A0A225A821-F1
#
_cell.length_a   1.000
_cell.length_b   1.000
_cell.length_c   1.000
_cell.angle_alpha   90.00
_cell.angle_beta   90.00
_cell.angle_gamma   90.00
#
_symmetry.space_group_name_H-M   'P 1'
#
loop_
_entity.id
_entity.type
_entity.pdbx_description
1 polymer ?
#
loop_
_entity_poly.entity_id
_entity_poly.type
_entity_poly.pdbx_seq_one_letter_code
_entity_poly.pdbx_strand_id
1 'polypeptide(L)'
;MEKLPGVPLVDYWTYDPEKREKIRCAFRESLMELYSVGIRPGDTHRGNVLYDEKENKCWFIDYEDFYKMRNGLRRKFRDGEYVMWNMAFYNADQEVVFR
;
A
#
# COMPACT_ATOMS: atom_id res chain seq x y z
N MET A 1 -16.04 -4.96 13.70
CA MET A 1 -15.53 -3.96 12.75
C MET A 1 -16.55 -3.77 11.65
N GLU A 2 -16.69 -2.56 11.13
CA GLU A 2 -17.51 -2.28 9.95
C GLU A 2 -16.90 -2.96 8.71
N LYS A 3 -17.73 -3.46 7.81
CA LYS A 3 -17.26 -4.07 6.56
C LYS A 3 -16.88 -2.96 5.59
N LEU A 4 -15.59 -2.82 5.31
CA LEU A 4 -15.08 -1.88 4.31
C LEU A 4 -15.31 -2.41 2.89
N PRO A 5 -15.49 -1.52 1.89
CA PRO A 5 -15.56 -1.90 0.49
C PRO A 5 -14.19 -2.36 -0.04
N GLY A 6 -14.23 -3.05 -1.18
CA GLY A 6 -13.04 -3.50 -1.90
C GLY A 6 -12.71 -4.98 -1.71
N VAL A 7 -11.63 -5.40 -2.38
CA VAL A 7 -11.14 -6.78 -2.39
C VAL A 7 -9.72 -6.86 -1.82
N PRO A 8 -9.38 -7.90 -1.03
CA PRO A 8 -8.02 -8.10 -0.55
C PRO A 8 -7.03 -8.26 -1.69
N LEU A 9 -5.84 -7.69 -1.57
CA LEU A 9 -4.78 -7.77 -2.59
C LEU A 9 -3.97 -9.07 -2.53
N VAL A 10 -4.56 -10.17 -2.06
CA VAL A 10 -3.91 -11.49 -1.99
C VAL A 10 -3.45 -11.98 -3.36
N ASP A 11 -4.30 -11.77 -4.38
CA ASP A 11 -4.07 -12.19 -5.77
C ASP A 11 -3.44 -11.10 -6.64
N TYR A 12 -2.82 -10.08 -6.05
CA TYR A 12 -2.29 -8.90 -6.75
C TYR A 12 -1.48 -9.22 -8.02
N TRP A 13 -0.65 -10.26 -8.00
CA TRP A 13 0.20 -10.63 -9.13
C TRP A 13 -0.54 -11.29 -10.29
N THR A 14 -1.78 -11.72 -10.08
CA THR A 14 -2.65 -12.26 -11.14
C THR A 14 -3.28 -11.17 -12.00
N TYR A 15 -3.33 -9.93 -11.50
CA TYR A 15 -3.86 -8.80 -12.24
C TYR A 15 -2.92 -8.38 -13.38
N ASP A 16 -3.50 -7.84 -14.45
CA ASP A 16 -2.74 -7.30 -15.56
C ASP A 16 -1.84 -6.12 -15.12
N PRO A 17 -0.80 -5.78 -15.89
CA PRO A 17 0.12 -4.69 -15.54
C PRO A 17 -0.57 -3.32 -15.32
N GLU A 18 -1.61 -3.00 -16.08
CA GLU A 18 -2.32 -1.71 -15.99
C GLU A 18 -3.09 -1.60 -14.68
N LYS A 19 -3.84 -2.64 -14.32
CA LYS A 19 -4.53 -2.73 -13.03
C LYS A 19 -3.55 -2.69 -11.86
N ARG A 20 -2.41 -3.38 -11.97
CA ARG A 20 -1.35 -3.35 -10.94
C ARG A 20 -0.77 -1.96 -10.75
N GLU A 21 -0.59 -1.19 -11.82
CA GLU A 21 -0.12 0.19 -11.74
C GLU A 21 -1.17 1.11 -11.12
N LYS A 22 -2.43 0.99 -11.54
CA LYS A 22 -3.55 1.71 -10.93
C LYS A 22 -3.63 1.47 -9.41
N ILE A 23 -3.52 0.21 -8.98
CA ILE A 23 -3.49 -0.17 -7.57
C ILE A 23 -2.27 0.44 -6.86
N ARG A 24 -1.08 0.45 -7.47
CA ARG A 24 0.11 1.07 -6.88
C ARG A 24 -0.08 2.56 -6.63
N CYS A 25 -0.64 3.29 -7.60
CA CYS A 25 -0.98 4.70 -7.43
C CYS A 25 -1.95 4.92 -6.25
N ALA A 26 -3.06 4.19 -6.21
CA ALA A 26 -4.04 4.26 -5.11
C ALA A 26 -3.44 3.89 -3.75
N PHE A 27 -2.59 2.86 -3.72
CA PHE A 27 -1.89 2.40 -2.53
C PHE A 27 -0.95 3.48 -2.00
N ARG A 28 -0.15 4.11 -2.86
CA ARG A 28 0.76 5.19 -2.48
C ARG A 28 0.02 6.36 -1.84
N GLU A 29 -1.07 6.81 -2.45
CA GLU A 29 -1.88 7.91 -1.93
C GLU A 29 -2.47 7.56 -0.56
N SER A 30 -3.05 6.36 -0.44
CA SER A 30 -3.68 5.90 0.79
C SER A 30 -2.65 5.68 1.92
N LEU A 31 -1.45 5.18 1.62
CA LEU A 31 -0.38 5.04 2.61
C LEU A 31 0.16 6.40 3.06
N MET A 32 0.25 7.36 2.14
CA MET A 32 0.64 8.74 2.47
C MET A 32 -0.40 9.42 3.37
N GLU A 33 -1.69 9.13 3.20
CA GLU A 33 -2.76 9.58 4.09
C GLU A 33 -2.51 9.09 5.54
N LEU A 34 -2.22 7.79 5.72
CA LEU A 34 -1.82 7.23 7.02
C LEU A 34 -0.58 7.89 7.61
N TYR A 35 0.46 8.10 6.78
CA TYR A 35 1.67 8.78 7.23
C TYR A 35 1.40 10.24 7.64
N SER A 36 0.44 10.92 7.01
CA SER A 36 0.10 12.31 7.32
C SER A 36 -0.51 12.47 8.72
N VAL A 37 -1.25 11.47 9.20
CA VAL A 37 -1.85 11.39 10.54
C VAL A 37 -0.90 10.79 11.58
N GLY A 38 0.35 10.49 11.20
CA GLY A 38 1.35 9.99 12.13
C GLY A 38 1.24 8.50 12.42
N ILE A 39 0.64 7.71 11.53
CA ILE A 39 0.43 6.27 11.72
C ILE A 39 1.25 5.50 10.67
N ARG A 40 1.91 4.41 11.08
CA ARG A 40 2.63 3.50 10.19
C ARG A 40 2.20 2.05 10.43
N PRO A 41 1.82 1.29 9.38
CA PRO A 41 1.66 -0.16 9.50
C PRO A 41 3.00 -0.89 9.72
N GLY A 42 3.00 -1.88 10.60
CA GLY A 42 4.10 -2.79 10.87
C GLY A 42 4.03 -4.07 10.04
N ASP A 43 2.86 -4.70 10.02
CA ASP A 43 2.59 -5.86 9.18
C ASP A 43 2.25 -5.43 7.75
N THR A 44 3.21 -5.63 6.85
CA THR A 44 3.16 -5.18 5.46
C THR A 44 2.69 -6.27 4.51
N HIS A 45 1.81 -7.14 4.99
CA HIS A 45 1.17 -8.19 4.20
C HIS A 45 0.05 -7.64 3.29
N ARG A 46 0.00 -8.06 2.02
CA ARG A 46 -1.02 -7.59 1.05
C ARG A 46 -2.46 -7.95 1.42
N GLY A 47 -2.66 -9.03 2.17
CA GLY A 47 -4.00 -9.39 2.67
C GLY A 47 -4.57 -8.34 3.63
N ASN A 48 -3.73 -7.47 4.17
CA ASN A 48 -4.12 -6.38 5.06
C ASN A 48 -4.46 -5.10 4.28
N VAL A 49 -4.55 -5.19 2.94
CA VAL A 49 -4.94 -4.09 2.06
C VAL A 49 -6.14 -4.52 1.22
N LEU A 50 -7.24 -3.77 1.35
CA LEU A 50 -8.40 -3.88 0.47
C LEU A 50 -8.30 -2.80 -0.59
N TYR A 51 -8.44 -3.16 -1.86
CA TYR A 51 -8.54 -2.19 -2.95
C TYR A 51 -10.00 -2.01 -3.35
N ASP A 52 -10.50 -0.79 -3.17
CA ASP A 52 -11.81 -0.33 -3.64
C ASP A 52 -11.67 0.24 -5.06
N GLU A 53 -12.06 -0.56 -6.05
CA GLU A 53 -11.95 -0.20 -7.45
C GLU A 53 -12.91 0.92 -7.88
N LYS A 54 -14.01 1.11 -7.14
CA LYS A 54 -15.01 2.14 -7.43
C LYS A 54 -14.47 3.52 -7.08
N GLU A 55 -13.88 3.64 -5.90
CA GLU A 55 -13.32 4.91 -5.38
C GLU A 55 -11.82 5.06 -5.67
N ASN A 56 -11.20 4.04 -6.29
CA ASN A 56 -9.75 3.96 -6.53
C ASN A 56 -8.93 4.23 -5.25
N LYS A 57 -9.31 3.57 -4.15
CA LYS A 57 -8.73 3.78 -2.82
C LYS A 57 -8.29 2.45 -2.19
N CYS A 58 -7.22 2.49 -1.41
CA CYS A 58 -6.78 1.35 -0.61
C CYS A 58 -7.16 1.56 0.86
N TRP A 59 -7.80 0.56 1.45
CA TRP A 59 -8.04 0.49 2.88
C TRP A 59 -7.02 -0.43 3.53
N PHE A 60 -6.31 0.10 4.53
CA PHE A 60 -5.46 -0.71 5.37
C PHE A 60 -6.29 -1.23 6.54
N ILE A 61 -6.31 -2.54 6.72
CA ILE A 61 -7.05 -3.22 7.78
C ILE A 61 -6.06 -3.91 8.73
N ASP A 62 -6.61 -4.56 9.76
CA ASP A 62 -5.84 -5.29 10.76
C ASP A 62 -4.80 -4.41 11.47
N TYR A 63 -5.30 -3.52 12.34
CA TYR A 63 -4.50 -2.49 12.99
C TYR A 63 -3.63 -2.99 14.16
N GLU A 64 -3.57 -4.31 14.41
CA GLU A 64 -2.89 -4.87 15.58
C GLU A 64 -1.39 -4.53 15.63
N ASP A 65 -0.74 -4.39 14.48
CA ASP A 65 0.67 -4.01 14.37
C ASP A 65 0.88 -2.58 13.83
N PHE A 66 0.01 -1.64 14.19
CA PHE A 66 0.14 -0.24 13.76
C PHE A 66 0.86 0.61 14.82
N TYR A 67 1.81 1.41 14.35
CA TYR A 67 2.66 2.24 15.20
C TYR A 67 2.34 3.72 15.03
N LYS A 68 2.21 4.43 16.14
CA LYS A 68 2.25 5.90 16.14
C LYS A 68 3.69 6.36 15.92
N MET A 69 3.90 7.20 14.93
CA MET A 69 5.18 7.85 14.69
C MET A 69 5.44 8.91 15.76
N ARG A 70 6.71 9.08 16.15
CA ARG A 70 7.10 10.09 17.15
C ARG A 70 6.68 11.49 16.69
N ASN A 71 6.13 12.28 17.61
CA ASN A 71 5.57 13.61 17.35
C ASN A 71 6.42 14.44 16.37
N GLY A 72 5.80 14.87 15.27
CA GLY A 72 6.39 15.72 14.23
C GLY A 72 7.07 14.98 13.08
N LEU A 73 7.33 13.67 13.18
CA LEU A 73 7.90 12.90 12.09
C LEU A 73 6.79 12.39 11.16
N ARG A 74 6.67 13.00 9.99
CA ARG A 74 5.87 12.48 8.87
C ARG A 74 6.78 11.69 7.95
N ARG A 75 6.55 10.37 7.86
CA ARG A 75 7.28 9.53 6.93
C ARG A 75 6.90 9.91 5.50
N LYS A 76 7.90 10.06 4.63
CA LYS A 76 7.68 10.19 3.19
C LYS A 76 7.55 8.79 2.59
N PHE A 77 6.68 8.66 1.59
CA PHE A 77 6.64 7.47 0.74
C PHE A 77 7.99 7.27 0.04
N ARG A 78 8.39 6.02 -0.14
CA ARG A 78 9.59 5.62 -0.89
C ARG A 78 9.22 4.39 -1.73
N ASP A 79 9.90 4.18 -2.85
CA ASP A 79 9.59 3.03 -3.71
C ASP A 79 9.84 1.68 -3.02
N GLY A 80 10.72 1.65 -2.02
CA GLY A 80 10.90 0.50 -1.14
C GLY A 80 9.63 0.08 -0.38
N GLU A 81 8.62 0.95 -0.24
CA GLU A 81 7.31 0.57 0.27
C GLU A 81 6.64 -0.44 -0.68
N TYR A 82 6.70 -0.25 -1.99
CA TYR A 82 6.15 -1.24 -2.92
C TYR A 82 6.81 -2.60 -2.77
N VAL A 83 8.12 -2.64 -2.52
CA VAL A 83 8.83 -3.92 -2.31
C VAL A 83 8.47 -4.54 -0.97
N MET A 84 8.44 -3.74 0.10
CA MET A 84 8.09 -4.19 1.45
C MET A 84 6.67 -4.78 1.52
N TRP A 85 5.74 -4.21 0.74
CA TRP A 85 4.37 -4.71 0.58
C TRP A 85 4.22 -5.74 -0.56
N ASN A 86 5.32 -6.15 -1.19
CA ASN A 86 5.34 -7.13 -2.28
C ASN A 86 4.38 -6.73 -3.43
N MET A 87 4.35 -5.45 -3.77
CA MET A 87 3.69 -4.84 -4.93
C MET A 87 4.68 -4.49 -6.07
N ALA A 88 5.98 -4.60 -5.78
CA ALA A 88 7.08 -4.53 -6.72
C ALA A 88 8.21 -5.48 -6.27
N PHE A 89 9.13 -5.78 -7.17
CA PHE A 89 10.39 -6.47 -6.86
C PHE A 89 11.56 -5.57 -7.27
N TYR A 90 12.71 -5.72 -6.62
CA TYR A 90 13.96 -5.20 -7.16
C TYR A 90 14.37 -6.11 -8.32
N ASN A 91 14.44 -5.58 -9.55
CA ASN A 91 15.09 -6.29 -10.64
C ASN A 91 16.59 -5.96 -10.62
N ALA A 92 17.44 -6.97 -10.61
CA ALA A 92 18.90 -6.80 -10.62
C ALA A 92 19.43 -6.09 -11.89
N ASP A 93 18.64 -6.07 -12.97
CA ASP A 93 19.06 -5.58 -14.29
C ASP A 93 18.17 -4.49 -14.90
N GLN A 94 17.16 -4.01 -14.18
CA GLN A 94 16.32 -2.89 -14.65
C GLN A 94 15.94 -1.99 -13.48
N GLU A 95 16.34 -0.72 -13.60
CA GLU A 95 15.79 0.39 -12.83
C GLU A 95 14.26 0.24 -12.81
N VAL A 96 13.66 0.23 -11.62
CA VAL A 96 12.21 0.18 -11.51
C VAL A 96 11.69 1.53 -12.02
N VAL A 97 11.32 1.59 -13.30
CA VAL A 97 10.80 2.79 -13.93
C VAL A 97 9.36 2.97 -13.45
N PHE A 98 9.18 3.75 -12.40
CA PHE A 98 7.91 4.41 -12.11
C PHE A 98 7.91 5.72 -12.91
N ARG A 99 7.08 5.79 -13.96
CA ARG A 99 6.85 7.06 -14.69
C ARG A 99 5.83 7.92 -13.95
#